data_AF-A0A135LEJ4-F1
#
_entry.id   AF-A0A135LEJ4-F1
#
_cell.length_a   1.000
_cell.length_b   1.000
_cell.length_c   1.000
_cell.angle_alpha   90.00
_cell.angle_beta   90.00
_cell.angle_gamma   90.00
#
_symmetry.space_group_name_H-M   'P 1'
#
loop_
_entity.id
_entity.type
_entity.pdbx_description
1 polymer ?
#
loop_
_entity_poly.entity_id
_entity_poly.type
_entity_poly.pdbx_seq_one_letter_code
_entity_poly.pdbx_strand_id
1 'polypeptide(L)'
;MNRTSEHKYPQPPGSTQLGNFAKLPLEIRLMIWENLFYDIHAAPHILSILRCNSHLYQEISSHVYSGMKHEIRISSTKSLKWLYVRLISKRMPAKWRGLENIKAVQKHLTNFPHDKIKGKEIFVNIILSSRNDIDQMMQLEDKANRLVDILEAVPVVPTVLVSLLEENAKYINYTEEVPPEYKFWTIPFMGLSNWHFRVSMRLSDVVTSKRKDPDCSLMNKPIKDEV
;
A
#
# COMPACT_ATOMS: atom_id res chain seq x y z
N MET A 1 39.17 -43.05 9.18
CA MET A 1 38.66 -41.67 9.38
C MET A 1 37.47 -41.49 8.48
N ASN A 2 36.24 -41.58 9.01
CA ASN A 2 35.01 -41.29 8.30
C ASN A 2 34.19 -40.32 9.17
N ARG A 3 34.00 -39.08 8.70
CA ARG A 3 33.01 -38.15 9.24
C ARG A 3 32.10 -37.74 8.10
N THR A 4 31.03 -38.51 7.92
CA THR A 4 29.87 -38.11 7.12
C THR A 4 29.11 -37.03 7.89
N SER A 5 29.05 -35.85 7.29
CA SER A 5 28.25 -34.70 7.73
C SER A 5 26.78 -34.93 7.38
N GLU A 6 26.03 -35.50 8.33
CA GLU A 6 24.57 -35.58 8.23
C GLU A 6 23.97 -34.18 8.13
N HIS A 7 23.42 -33.89 6.95
CA HIS A 7 22.55 -32.75 6.71
C HIS A 7 21.28 -32.90 7.56
N LYS A 8 21.17 -32.10 8.61
CA LYS A 8 19.92 -31.99 9.38
C LYS A 8 18.87 -31.29 8.54
N TYR A 9 17.91 -32.05 8.03
CA TYR A 9 16.63 -31.53 7.57
C TYR A 9 15.92 -30.77 8.71
N PRO A 10 15.14 -29.71 8.43
CA PRO A 10 14.31 -29.07 9.45
C PRO A 10 13.28 -30.09 9.97
N GLN A 11 13.30 -30.36 11.28
CA GLN A 11 12.29 -31.22 11.89
C GLN A 11 10.89 -30.59 11.79
N PRO A 12 9.82 -31.38 11.57
CA PRO A 12 8.46 -30.91 11.70
C PRO A 12 8.21 -30.44 13.14
N PRO A 13 7.47 -29.35 13.38
CA PRO A 13 7.30 -28.79 14.72
C PRO A 13 6.65 -29.82 15.65
N GLY A 14 7.36 -30.16 16.74
CA GLY A 14 6.90 -31.10 17.75
C GLY A 14 5.68 -30.57 18.51
N SER A 15 4.75 -31.48 18.82
CA SER A 15 3.45 -31.26 19.48
C SER A 15 3.50 -30.59 20.86
N THR A 16 4.68 -30.34 21.44
CA THR A 16 4.87 -29.72 22.75
C THR A 16 4.83 -28.19 22.74
N GLN A 17 4.86 -27.55 21.56
CA GLN A 17 5.07 -26.09 21.41
C GLN A 17 3.81 -25.21 21.61
N LEU A 18 2.62 -25.81 21.71
CA LEU A 18 1.33 -25.10 21.92
C LEU A 18 0.52 -25.63 23.13
N GLY A 19 1.11 -26.51 23.95
CA GLY A 19 0.44 -27.11 25.11
C GLY A 19 -0.86 -27.84 24.74
N ASN A 20 -1.91 -27.70 25.55
CA ASN A 20 -3.21 -28.32 25.25
C ASN A 20 -3.87 -27.79 23.98
N PHE A 21 -3.51 -26.59 23.52
CA PHE A 21 -4.01 -26.06 22.26
C PHE A 21 -3.54 -26.92 21.08
N ALA A 22 -2.36 -27.54 21.17
CA ALA A 22 -1.84 -28.47 20.16
C ALA A 22 -2.75 -29.70 19.92
N LYS A 23 -3.60 -30.05 20.90
CA LYS A 23 -4.51 -31.20 20.82
C LYS A 23 -5.71 -30.94 19.90
N LEU A 24 -6.01 -29.68 19.61
CA LEU A 24 -7.06 -29.33 18.65
C LEU A 24 -6.52 -29.53 17.22
N PRO A 25 -7.34 -30.07 16.30
CA PRO A 25 -7.02 -30.09 14.88
C PRO A 25 -6.70 -28.69 14.36
N LEU A 26 -5.77 -28.60 13.40
CA LEU A 26 -5.28 -27.32 12.87
C LEU A 26 -6.44 -26.45 12.37
N GLU A 27 -7.43 -27.03 11.72
CA GLU A 27 -8.59 -26.36 11.16
C GLU A 27 -9.38 -25.63 12.25
N ILE A 28 -9.60 -26.30 13.39
CA ILE A 28 -10.32 -25.71 14.54
C ILE A 28 -9.51 -24.56 15.13
N ARG A 29 -8.19 -24.70 15.25
CA ARG A 29 -7.32 -23.63 15.73
C ARG A 29 -7.40 -22.41 14.82
N LEU A 30 -7.31 -22.61 13.50
CA LEU A 30 -7.42 -21.52 12.53
C LEU A 30 -8.79 -20.83 12.60
N MET A 31 -9.90 -21.57 12.76
CA MET A 31 -11.24 -20.99 12.91
C MET A 31 -11.37 -20.13 14.19
N ILE A 32 -10.79 -20.57 15.31
CA ILE A 32 -10.74 -19.77 16.54
C ILE A 32 -10.04 -18.43 16.26
N TRP A 33 -8.91 -18.47 15.56
CA TRP A 33 -8.19 -17.26 15.19
C TRP A 33 -8.99 -16.37 14.25
N GLU A 34 -9.62 -16.90 13.21
CA GLU A 34 -10.45 -16.10 12.31
C GLU A 34 -11.52 -15.30 13.06
N ASN A 35 -12.18 -15.91 14.05
CA ASN A 35 -13.15 -15.21 14.89
C ASN A 35 -12.48 -14.11 15.75
N LEU A 36 -11.32 -14.39 16.35
CA LEU A 36 -10.59 -13.40 17.15
C LEU A 36 -10.08 -12.22 16.29
N PHE A 37 -9.68 -12.48 15.04
CA PHE A 37 -9.20 -11.45 14.11
C PHE A 37 -10.31 -10.54 13.57
N TYR A 38 -11.54 -11.04 13.49
CA TYR A 38 -12.69 -10.25 13.07
C TYR A 38 -12.86 -9.00 13.93
N ASP A 39 -12.68 -9.14 15.25
CA ASP A 39 -12.87 -8.07 16.24
C ASP A 39 -11.58 -7.33 16.64
N ILE A 40 -10.50 -7.48 15.87
CA ILE A 40 -9.18 -6.99 16.28
C ILE A 40 -9.08 -5.48 16.43
N HIS A 41 -10.01 -4.72 15.84
CA HIS A 41 -10.09 -3.27 16.01
C HIS A 41 -10.74 -2.87 17.34
N ALA A 42 -11.64 -3.70 17.85
CA ALA A 42 -12.19 -3.53 19.20
C ALA A 42 -11.18 -4.02 20.25
N ALA A 43 -10.34 -5.00 19.89
CA ALA A 43 -9.37 -5.63 20.78
C ALA A 43 -7.98 -5.72 20.13
N PRO A 44 -7.25 -4.60 19.97
CA PRO A 44 -5.91 -4.58 19.35
C PRO A 44 -4.86 -5.39 20.14
N HIS A 45 -5.15 -5.68 21.42
CA HIS A 45 -4.36 -6.60 22.24
C HIS A 45 -4.45 -8.05 21.76
N ILE A 46 -5.40 -8.44 20.92
CA ILE A 46 -5.41 -9.78 20.30
C ILE A 46 -4.15 -10.01 19.45
N LEU A 47 -3.52 -8.96 18.91
CA LEU A 47 -2.20 -9.09 18.26
C LEU A 47 -1.04 -9.27 19.24
N SER A 48 -1.23 -9.02 20.55
CA SER A 48 -0.17 -9.22 21.53
C SER A 48 0.09 -10.70 21.80
N ILE A 49 -0.93 -11.56 21.70
CA ILE A 49 -0.77 -13.01 21.88
C ILE A 49 0.14 -13.63 20.82
N LEU A 50 0.13 -13.06 19.60
CA LEU A 50 1.06 -13.43 18.53
C LEU A 50 2.51 -13.14 18.90
N ARG A 51 2.75 -12.16 19.78
CA ARG A 51 4.08 -11.82 20.27
C ARG A 51 4.51 -12.68 21.45
N CYS A 52 3.57 -13.37 22.11
CA CYS A 52 3.83 -14.17 23.30
C CYS A 52 4.24 -15.62 22.99
N ASN A 53 3.91 -16.14 21.80
CA ASN A 53 4.29 -17.49 21.39
C ASN A 53 4.72 -17.50 19.91
N SER A 54 6.01 -17.75 19.67
CA SER A 54 6.61 -17.79 18.33
C SER A 54 6.06 -18.93 17.45
N HIS A 55 5.75 -20.08 18.03
CA HIS A 55 5.22 -21.24 17.31
C HIS A 55 3.74 -21.02 16.94
N LEU A 56 2.98 -20.36 17.81
CA LEU A 56 1.63 -19.89 17.48
C LEU A 56 1.68 -18.89 16.33
N TYR A 57 2.58 -17.91 16.39
CA TYR A 57 2.79 -16.97 15.31
C TYR A 57 3.16 -17.69 14.00
N GLN A 58 4.07 -18.65 14.04
CA GLN A 58 4.44 -19.43 12.86
C GLN A 58 3.27 -20.21 12.27
N GLU A 59 2.44 -20.83 13.12
CA GLU A 59 1.25 -21.58 12.69
C GLU A 59 0.22 -20.68 11.99
N ILE A 60 -0.08 -19.52 12.57
CA ILE A 60 -1.25 -18.73 12.14
C ILE A 60 -0.88 -17.56 11.25
N SER A 61 0.35 -17.05 11.29
CA SER A 61 0.76 -15.86 10.51
C SER A 61 0.49 -16.04 9.02
N SER A 62 0.86 -17.19 8.44
CA SER A 62 0.59 -17.47 7.02
C SER A 62 -0.90 -17.41 6.70
N HIS A 63 -1.76 -17.88 7.60
CA HIS A 63 -3.22 -17.84 7.43
C HIS A 63 -3.81 -16.44 7.64
N VAL A 64 -3.29 -15.70 8.61
CA VAL A 64 -3.72 -14.33 8.95
C VAL A 64 -3.34 -13.35 7.85
N TYR A 65 -2.09 -13.40 7.38
CA TYR A 65 -1.58 -12.52 6.33
C TYR A 65 -1.95 -12.99 4.91
N SER A 66 -2.58 -14.16 4.77
CA SER A 66 -3.04 -14.67 3.48
C SER A 66 -4.01 -13.70 2.82
N GLY A 67 -3.64 -13.23 1.62
CA GLY A 67 -4.45 -12.28 0.86
C GLY A 67 -4.56 -10.88 1.48
N MET A 68 -3.74 -10.56 2.51
CA MET A 68 -3.64 -9.21 3.01
C MET A 68 -2.98 -8.29 1.97
N LYS A 69 -3.46 -7.06 1.87
CA LYS A 69 -2.84 -5.98 1.10
C LYS A 69 -2.47 -4.86 2.05
N HIS A 70 -1.26 -4.32 1.87
CA HIS A 70 -0.78 -3.18 2.62
C HIS A 70 -0.93 -1.92 1.77
N GLU A 71 -1.82 -1.02 2.18
CA GLU A 71 -2.00 0.27 1.52
C GLU A 71 -1.43 1.40 2.37
N ILE A 72 -0.72 2.30 1.72
CA ILE A 72 -0.21 3.56 2.25
C ILE A 72 -0.91 4.68 1.49
N ARG A 73 -1.33 5.72 2.19
CA ARG A 73 -1.88 6.93 1.60
C ARG A 73 -1.04 8.13 2.02
N ILE A 74 -0.51 8.82 1.03
CA ILE A 74 0.19 10.09 1.17
C ILE A 74 -0.78 11.19 0.73
N SER A 75 -0.93 12.22 1.55
CA SER A 75 -1.77 13.39 1.25
C SER A 75 -0.97 14.67 1.46
N SER A 76 -1.23 15.67 0.60
CA SER A 76 -0.69 17.02 0.71
C SER A 76 -1.39 17.86 1.79
N THR A 77 -2.51 17.38 2.34
CA THR A 77 -3.24 18.12 3.36
C THR A 77 -2.36 18.34 4.59
N LYS A 78 -2.52 19.50 5.24
CA LYS A 78 -1.88 19.87 6.52
C LYS A 78 -2.43 19.03 7.69
N SER A 79 -2.42 17.71 7.54
CA SER A 79 -2.83 16.77 8.56
C SER A 79 -1.74 16.66 9.62
N LEU A 80 -2.15 16.51 10.88
CA LEU A 80 -1.27 16.10 11.98
C LEU A 80 -0.67 14.70 11.76
N LYS A 81 -1.19 13.93 10.79
CA LYS A 81 -0.69 12.60 10.43
C LYS A 81 0.19 12.72 9.18
N TRP A 82 1.39 12.16 9.27
CA TRP A 82 2.37 12.14 8.18
C TRP A 82 1.87 11.27 7.01
N LEU A 83 1.35 10.07 7.31
CA LEU A 83 0.65 9.22 6.34
C LEU A 83 -0.43 8.37 7.00
N TYR A 84 -1.26 7.74 6.18
CA TYR A 84 -2.23 6.75 6.63
C TYR A 84 -1.87 5.37 6.09
N VAL A 85 -1.96 4.36 6.94
CA VAL A 85 -1.81 2.96 6.54
C VAL A 85 -3.13 2.22 6.68
N ARG A 86 -3.37 1.27 5.81
CA ARG A 86 -4.53 0.38 5.86
C ARG A 86 -4.09 -1.04 5.51
N LEU A 87 -4.59 -1.99 6.28
CA LEU A 87 -4.47 -3.40 5.96
C LEU A 87 -5.83 -3.88 5.46
N ILE A 88 -5.86 -4.44 4.26
CA ILE A 88 -7.08 -4.97 3.65
C ILE A 88 -6.95 -6.49 3.61
N SER A 89 -7.95 -7.20 4.13
CA SER A 89 -8.13 -8.62 3.92
C SER A 89 -9.61 -8.91 3.72
N LYS A 90 -9.96 -10.01 3.05
CA LYS A 90 -11.33 -10.53 3.06
C LYS A 90 -11.81 -10.85 4.48
N ARG A 91 -10.88 -11.12 5.39
CA ARG A 91 -11.13 -11.63 6.74
C ARG A 91 -11.03 -10.56 7.83
N MET A 92 -10.59 -9.35 7.51
CA MET A 92 -10.40 -8.28 8.50
C MET A 92 -11.03 -6.98 7.99
N PRO A 93 -11.89 -6.32 8.78
CA PRO A 93 -12.44 -5.02 8.39
C PRO A 93 -11.29 -4.02 8.24
N ALA A 94 -11.28 -3.28 7.13
CA ALA A 94 -10.12 -2.48 6.76
C ALA A 94 -10.29 -1.02 7.19
N LYS A 95 -9.60 -0.62 8.26
CA LYS A 95 -9.60 0.75 8.81
C LYS A 95 -8.28 1.47 8.55
N TRP A 96 -8.36 2.76 8.23
CA TRP A 96 -7.18 3.63 8.11
C TRP A 96 -6.62 3.98 9.49
N ARG A 97 -5.31 3.80 9.66
CA ARG A 97 -4.54 4.23 10.82
C ARG A 97 -3.61 5.36 10.40
N GLY A 98 -3.78 6.54 11.01
CA GLY A 98 -2.86 7.66 10.80
C GLY A 98 -1.57 7.48 11.61
N LEU A 99 -0.41 7.60 10.96
CA LEU A 99 0.91 7.63 11.59
C LEU A 99 1.39 9.08 11.69
N GLU A 100 1.81 9.50 12.88
CA GLU A 100 2.04 10.92 13.21
C GLU A 100 3.34 11.47 12.66
N ASN A 101 4.38 10.65 12.54
CA ASN A 101 5.70 11.10 12.14
C ASN A 101 6.47 10.00 11.40
N ILE A 102 7.57 10.40 10.78
CA ILE A 102 8.46 9.52 10.00
C ILE A 102 8.99 8.33 10.82
N LYS A 103 9.30 8.51 12.11
CA LYS A 103 9.80 7.43 12.97
C LYS A 103 8.74 6.36 13.21
N ALA A 104 7.47 6.77 13.37
CA ALA A 104 6.35 5.85 13.50
C ALA A 104 6.14 5.03 12.22
N VAL A 105 6.36 5.65 11.06
CA VAL A 105 6.30 4.99 9.74
C VAL A 105 7.42 3.98 9.59
N GLN A 106 8.66 4.40 9.84
CA GLN A 106 9.81 3.52 9.79
C GLN A 106 9.62 2.31 10.71
N LYS A 107 9.22 2.55 11.97
CA LYS A 107 8.92 1.47 12.92
C LYS A 107 7.79 0.56 12.43
N HIS A 108 6.74 1.11 11.83
CA HIS A 108 5.65 0.31 11.27
C HIS A 108 6.14 -0.57 10.12
N LEU A 109 6.82 0.01 9.14
CA LEU A 109 7.28 -0.69 7.94
C LEU A 109 8.38 -1.71 8.24
N THR A 110 9.36 -1.39 9.10
CA THR A 110 10.42 -2.35 9.45
C THR A 110 9.88 -3.56 10.23
N ASN A 111 8.86 -3.38 11.09
CA ASN A 111 8.30 -4.48 11.89
C ASN A 111 7.15 -5.22 11.19
N PHE A 112 6.76 -4.79 10.00
CA PHE A 112 5.65 -5.41 9.29
C PHE A 112 6.12 -6.66 8.53
N PRO A 113 5.37 -7.78 8.58
CA PRO A 113 5.80 -9.05 7.98
C PRO A 113 5.53 -9.07 6.46
N HIS A 114 6.31 -8.28 5.71
CA HIS A 114 6.16 -8.15 4.25
C HIS A 114 6.34 -9.49 3.51
N ASP A 115 7.16 -10.39 4.05
CA ASP A 115 7.40 -11.73 3.50
C ASP A 115 6.17 -12.64 3.54
N LYS A 116 5.22 -12.37 4.44
CA LYS A 116 4.00 -13.17 4.64
C LYS A 116 2.84 -12.76 3.75
N ILE A 117 2.94 -11.59 3.10
CA ILE A 117 1.90 -11.13 2.17
C ILE A 117 2.11 -11.75 0.80
N LYS A 118 1.03 -12.32 0.25
CA LYS A 118 1.04 -12.83 -1.12
C LYS A 118 1.37 -11.71 -2.09
N GLY A 119 2.40 -11.91 -2.91
CA GLY A 119 2.91 -10.91 -3.87
C GLY A 119 3.90 -9.92 -3.28
N LYS A 120 4.04 -9.84 -1.94
CA LYS A 120 4.92 -8.88 -1.24
C LYS A 120 4.70 -7.43 -1.70
N GLU A 121 3.46 -7.08 -2.00
CA GLU A 121 3.09 -5.78 -2.58
C GLU A 121 2.72 -4.75 -1.50
N ILE A 122 3.20 -3.52 -1.68
CA ILE A 122 2.72 -2.33 -0.98
C ILE A 122 2.09 -1.39 -1.99
N PHE A 123 0.84 -1.01 -1.75
CA PHE A 123 0.12 -0.05 -2.57
C PHE A 123 0.30 1.35 -2.00
N VAL A 124 0.97 2.24 -2.71
CA VAL A 124 1.16 3.63 -2.31
C VAL A 124 0.20 4.50 -3.11
N ASN A 125 -0.77 5.11 -2.43
CA ASN A 125 -1.74 6.00 -3.02
C ASN A 125 -1.38 7.45 -2.70
N ILE A 126 -0.98 8.22 -3.72
CA ILE A 126 -0.70 9.64 -3.61
C ILE A 126 -2.00 10.39 -3.94
N ILE A 127 -2.53 11.11 -2.96
CA ILE A 127 -3.75 11.89 -3.12
C ILE A 127 -3.39 13.33 -3.48
N LEU A 128 -3.87 13.77 -4.64
CA LEU A 128 -3.78 15.14 -5.11
C LEU A 128 -5.02 15.93 -4.69
N SER A 129 -4.82 17.00 -3.92
CA SER A 129 -5.88 17.92 -3.49
C SER A 129 -6.08 19.09 -4.45
N SER A 130 -5.01 19.66 -5.02
CA SER A 130 -5.08 20.72 -6.04
C SER A 130 -3.87 20.68 -6.98
N ARG A 131 -4.11 20.86 -8.28
CA ARG A 131 -3.09 20.84 -9.35
C ARG A 131 -2.12 22.02 -9.33
N ASN A 132 -2.51 23.12 -8.67
CA ASN A 132 -1.89 24.43 -8.87
C ASN A 132 -1.15 24.96 -7.63
N ASP A 133 -1.10 24.20 -6.55
CA ASP A 133 -0.44 24.58 -5.31
C ASP A 133 0.95 23.95 -5.24
N ILE A 134 1.98 24.74 -5.59
CA ILE A 134 3.38 24.29 -5.66
C ILE A 134 3.87 23.82 -4.30
N ASP A 135 3.45 24.45 -3.20
CA ASP A 135 3.86 24.07 -1.84
C ASP A 135 3.35 22.68 -1.47
N GLN A 136 2.10 22.38 -1.84
CA GLN A 136 1.54 21.04 -1.68
C GLN A 136 2.28 20.00 -2.53
N MET A 137 2.75 20.38 -3.71
CA MET A 137 3.52 19.49 -4.57
C MET A 137 4.87 19.15 -3.98
N MET A 138 5.62 20.15 -3.54
CA MET A 138 6.92 19.95 -2.89
C MET A 138 6.79 19.10 -1.61
N GLN A 139 5.73 19.29 -0.83
CA GLN A 139 5.50 18.48 0.38
C GLN A 139 5.20 17.01 0.07
N LEU A 140 4.41 16.73 -0.97
CA LEU A 140 4.13 15.36 -1.40
C LEU A 140 5.40 14.68 -1.91
N GLU A 141 6.22 15.40 -2.66
CA GLU A 141 7.50 14.91 -3.15
C GLU A 141 8.47 14.60 -2.00
N ASP A 142 8.65 15.50 -1.03
CA ASP A 142 9.48 15.25 0.16
C ASP A 142 8.99 14.03 0.95
N LYS A 143 7.67 13.89 1.14
CA LYS A 143 7.08 12.70 1.78
C LYS A 143 7.33 11.41 0.98
N ALA A 144 7.24 11.48 -0.35
CA ALA A 144 7.47 10.34 -1.22
C ALA A 144 8.95 9.91 -1.20
N ASN A 145 9.89 10.85 -1.32
CA ASN A 145 11.33 10.60 -1.22
C ASN A 145 11.68 9.94 0.12
N ARG A 146 11.22 10.51 1.24
CA ARG A 146 11.43 9.92 2.57
C ARG A 146 10.81 8.54 2.73
N LEU A 147 9.66 8.30 2.09
CA LEU A 147 9.04 6.98 2.12
C LEU A 147 9.89 5.96 1.34
N VAL A 148 10.45 6.35 0.20
CA VAL A 148 11.36 5.52 -0.60
C VAL A 148 12.59 5.15 0.23
N ASP A 149 13.24 6.13 0.88
CA ASP A 149 14.39 5.87 1.77
C ASP A 149 14.06 4.83 2.86
N ILE A 150 12.85 4.92 3.44
CA ILE A 150 12.41 3.95 4.46
C ILE A 150 12.19 2.57 3.83
N LEU A 151 11.58 2.50 2.65
CA LEU A 151 11.28 1.24 1.96
C LEU A 151 12.55 0.51 1.51
N GLU A 152 13.58 1.24 1.08
CA GLU A 152 14.90 0.67 0.76
C GLU A 152 15.59 0.09 2.00
N ALA A 153 15.37 0.68 3.17
CA ALA A 153 15.93 0.20 4.44
C ALA A 153 15.15 -1.00 5.04
N VAL A 154 14.05 -1.46 4.43
CA VAL A 154 13.28 -2.61 4.95
C VAL A 154 14.03 -3.92 4.67
N PRO A 155 14.09 -4.88 5.62
CA PRO A 155 14.82 -6.14 5.45
C PRO A 155 14.38 -6.99 4.26
N VAL A 156 13.12 -6.87 3.85
CA VAL A 156 12.54 -7.53 2.68
C VAL A 156 12.00 -6.45 1.77
N VAL A 157 12.64 -6.28 0.61
CA VAL A 157 12.23 -5.27 -0.38
C VAL A 157 10.87 -5.66 -0.96
N PRO A 158 9.81 -4.87 -0.71
CA PRO A 158 8.49 -5.13 -1.26
C PRO A 158 8.41 -4.63 -2.71
N THR A 159 7.49 -5.19 -3.49
CA THR A 159 7.09 -4.59 -4.76
C THR A 159 6.18 -3.39 -4.46
N VAL A 160 6.55 -2.21 -4.94
CA VAL A 160 5.79 -0.98 -4.64
C VAL A 160 4.89 -0.60 -5.81
N LEU A 161 3.59 -0.60 -5.59
CA LEU A 161 2.57 -0.24 -6.58
C LEU A 161 2.06 1.17 -6.29
N VAL A 162 2.57 2.14 -7.04
CA VAL A 162 2.27 3.57 -6.84
C VAL A 162 1.07 3.97 -7.68
N SER A 163 0.11 4.64 -7.05
CA SER A 163 -1.14 5.08 -7.64
C SER A 163 -1.34 6.56 -7.38
N LEU A 164 -1.65 7.32 -8.42
CA LEU A 164 -2.02 8.73 -8.30
C LEU A 164 -3.54 8.90 -8.34
N LEU A 165 -4.11 9.50 -7.30
CA LEU A 165 -5.56 9.63 -7.11
C LEU A 165 -5.97 11.07 -6.84
N GLU A 166 -7.17 11.45 -7.30
CA GLU A 166 -7.84 12.68 -6.85
C GLU A 166 -8.62 12.43 -5.55
N GLU A 167 -8.74 13.46 -4.73
CA GLU A 167 -9.37 13.42 -3.39
C GLU A 167 -10.83 12.90 -3.40
N ASN A 168 -11.52 12.96 -4.55
CA ASN A 168 -12.94 12.59 -4.71
C ASN A 168 -13.21 11.40 -5.67
N ALA A 169 -12.22 10.56 -5.96
CA ALA A 169 -12.40 9.45 -6.88
C ALA A 169 -13.31 8.34 -6.29
N LYS A 170 -14.59 8.30 -6.71
CA LYS A 170 -15.57 7.25 -6.33
C LYS A 170 -15.35 5.91 -7.04
N TYR A 171 -14.78 5.94 -8.25
CA TYR A 171 -14.41 4.77 -9.04
C TYR A 171 -13.00 4.99 -9.57
N ILE A 172 -12.12 3.99 -9.38
CA ILE A 172 -10.73 4.09 -9.77
C ILE A 172 -10.47 3.04 -10.85
N ASN A 173 -10.43 3.48 -12.10
CA ASN A 173 -9.87 2.71 -13.21
C ASN A 173 -8.42 3.15 -13.39
N TYR A 174 -7.53 2.20 -13.65
CA TYR A 174 -6.10 2.47 -13.75
C TYR A 174 -5.63 2.33 -15.19
N THR A 175 -4.68 3.17 -15.59
CA THR A 175 -3.85 3.00 -16.79
C THR A 175 -2.38 2.90 -16.37
N GLU A 176 -1.61 2.08 -17.08
CA GLU A 176 -0.16 1.94 -16.91
C GLU A 176 0.61 3.06 -17.64
N GLU A 177 -0.06 3.79 -18.54
CA GLU A 177 0.55 4.93 -19.21
C GLU A 177 0.60 6.14 -18.27
N VAL A 178 1.81 6.64 -18.01
CA VAL A 178 2.05 7.86 -17.23
C VAL A 178 1.96 9.05 -18.17
N PRO A 179 0.92 9.90 -18.07
CA PRO A 179 0.88 11.07 -18.91
C PRO A 179 2.05 12.00 -18.55
N PRO A 180 2.63 12.75 -19.51
CA PRO A 180 3.90 13.45 -19.32
C PRO A 180 3.92 14.40 -18.13
N GLU A 181 2.81 15.08 -17.83
CA GLU A 181 2.72 16.00 -16.70
C GLU A 181 2.72 15.32 -15.32
N TYR A 182 2.61 13.99 -15.27
CA TYR A 182 2.65 13.22 -14.03
C TYR A 182 3.99 12.57 -13.73
N LYS A 183 4.94 12.61 -14.68
CA LYS A 183 6.27 11.99 -14.49
C LYS A 183 6.99 12.51 -13.25
N PHE A 184 6.74 13.76 -12.86
CA PHE A 184 7.32 14.33 -11.64
C PHE A 184 7.00 13.50 -10.38
N TRP A 185 5.78 12.95 -10.30
CA TRP A 185 5.33 12.16 -9.15
C TRP A 185 5.91 10.75 -9.09
N THR A 186 6.53 10.30 -10.17
CA THR A 186 7.15 8.97 -10.25
C THR A 186 8.64 9.00 -9.95
N ILE A 187 9.28 10.18 -10.05
CA ILE A 187 10.72 10.38 -9.82
C ILE A 187 11.20 9.76 -8.50
N PRO A 188 10.54 10.00 -7.35
CA PRO A 188 10.99 9.42 -6.08
C PRO A 188 11.11 7.90 -6.13
N PHE A 189 10.16 7.24 -6.79
CA PHE A 189 10.06 5.79 -6.79
C PHE A 189 10.97 5.12 -7.83
N MET A 190 11.58 5.88 -8.75
CA MET A 190 12.51 5.35 -9.75
C MET A 190 13.77 4.71 -9.11
N GLY A 191 14.13 5.12 -7.89
CA GLY A 191 15.24 4.52 -7.14
C GLY A 191 14.97 3.10 -6.64
N LEU A 192 13.70 2.71 -6.53
CA LEU A 192 13.33 1.38 -6.05
C LEU A 192 13.63 0.31 -7.10
N SER A 193 14.13 -0.84 -6.64
CA SER A 193 14.46 -1.96 -7.53
C SER A 193 13.24 -2.66 -8.13
N ASN A 194 12.08 -2.61 -7.45
CA ASN A 194 10.84 -3.24 -7.90
C ASN A 194 9.63 -2.34 -7.63
N TRP A 195 9.23 -1.56 -8.63
CA TRP A 195 8.05 -0.70 -8.54
C TRP A 195 7.27 -0.66 -9.86
N HIS A 196 5.98 -0.42 -9.75
CA HIS A 196 5.11 -0.13 -10.89
C HIS A 196 4.26 1.09 -10.57
N PHE A 197 3.88 1.82 -11.61
CA PHE A 197 3.06 3.02 -11.47
C PHE A 197 1.80 2.93 -12.31
N ARG A 198 0.72 3.47 -11.76
CA ARG A 198 -0.58 3.55 -12.42
C ARG A 198 -1.29 4.85 -12.10
N VAL A 199 -2.00 5.40 -13.08
CA VAL A 199 -2.77 6.64 -12.94
C VAL A 199 -4.25 6.34 -13.00
N SER A 200 -5.04 7.04 -12.17
CA SER A 200 -6.51 7.01 -12.28
C SER A 200 -6.96 7.60 -13.64
N MET A 201 -7.81 6.90 -14.40
CA MET A 201 -8.26 7.34 -15.74
C MET A 201 -8.88 8.76 -15.77
N ARG A 202 -9.52 9.22 -14.68
CA ARG A 202 -10.04 10.60 -14.64
C ARG A 202 -8.94 11.66 -14.76
N LEU A 203 -7.76 11.37 -14.23
CA LEU A 203 -6.59 12.24 -14.35
C LEU A 203 -6.02 12.22 -15.78
N SER A 204 -6.17 11.13 -16.54
CA SER A 204 -5.79 11.10 -17.96
C SER A 204 -6.79 11.84 -18.86
N ASP A 205 -8.09 11.80 -18.55
CA ASP A 205 -9.14 12.44 -19.38
C ASP A 205 -9.18 13.98 -19.25
N VAL A 206 -8.87 14.52 -18.06
CA VAL A 206 -8.74 15.98 -17.84
C VAL A 206 -7.62 16.58 -18.69
N VAL A 207 -6.63 15.77 -19.07
CA VAL A 207 -5.47 16.22 -19.84
C VAL A 207 -5.76 16.19 -21.33
N THR A 208 -6.42 15.13 -21.81
CA THR A 208 -6.82 15.04 -23.23
C THR A 208 -7.86 16.11 -23.60
N SER A 209 -8.70 16.54 -22.65
CA SER A 209 -9.67 17.63 -22.90
C SER A 209 -9.07 19.04 -22.98
N LYS A 210 -7.80 19.24 -22.57
CA LYS A 210 -7.13 20.56 -22.64
C LYS A 210 -6.38 20.84 -23.93
N ARG A 211 -6.40 19.94 -24.92
CA ARG A 211 -6.01 20.22 -26.31
C ARG A 211 -7.24 20.31 -27.21
N LYS A 212 -8.02 21.37 -27.04
CA LYS A 212 -8.70 22.00 -28.18
C LYS A 212 -8.07 23.38 -28.32
N ASP A 213 -7.13 23.48 -29.26
CA ASP A 213 -6.64 24.77 -29.73
C ASP A 213 -7.84 25.64 -30.12
N PRO A 214 -7.89 26.91 -29.67
CA PRO A 214 -8.85 27.86 -30.19
C PRO A 214 -8.23 28.43 -31.47
N ASP A 215 -8.40 27.75 -32.60
CA ASP A 215 -8.30 28.46 -33.89
C ASP A 215 -9.05 27.75 -35.00
N CYS A 216 -10.28 28.23 -35.22
CA CYS A 216 -10.91 28.31 -36.54
C CYS A 216 -12.13 29.25 -36.43
N SER A 217 -11.88 30.54 -36.23
CA SER A 217 -12.88 31.59 -36.50
C SER A 217 -12.81 32.00 -37.98
N LEU A 218 -13.19 31.08 -38.86
CA LEU A 218 -13.58 31.42 -40.24
C LEU A 218 -15.07 31.13 -40.41
N MET A 219 -15.92 32.08 -40.02
CA MET A 219 -17.24 32.30 -40.61
C MET A 219 -17.73 33.69 -40.21
N ASN A 220 -17.38 34.70 -41.01
CA ASN A 220 -18.19 35.90 -41.14
C ASN A 220 -18.39 36.19 -42.63
N LYS A 221 -19.57 35.80 -43.12
CA LYS A 221 -20.31 36.44 -44.22
C LYS A 221 -21.79 36.45 -43.77
N PRO A 222 -22.66 37.36 -44.23
CA PRO A 222 -22.52 38.25 -45.39
C PRO A 222 -22.83 39.73 -45.09
N ILE A 223 -22.27 40.62 -45.92
CA ILE A 223 -22.84 41.96 -46.15
C ILE A 223 -24.09 41.74 -47.02
N LYS A 224 -25.26 42.16 -46.52
CA LYS A 224 -26.48 42.30 -47.31
C LYS A 224 -26.56 43.75 -47.79
N ASP A 225 -26.63 43.90 -49.11
CA ASP A 225 -27.14 45.08 -49.78
C ASP A 225 -28.68 45.04 -49.88
N GLU A 226 -29.24 46.23 -50.11
CA GLU A 226 -30.61 46.61 -50.55
C GLU A 226 -31.69 46.68 -49.43
N VAL A 227 -32.44 47.79 -49.27
CA VAL A 227 -32.98 48.78 -50.22
C VAL A 227 -32.89 50.21 -49.67
#